data_AF-A0A1B6NX06-F1
#
_entry.id   AF-A0A1B6NX06-F1
#
_cell.length_a   1.000
_cell.length_b   1.000
_cell.length_c   1.000
_cell.angle_alpha   90.00
_cell.angle_beta   90.00
_cell.angle_gamma   90.00
#
_symmetry.space_group_name_H-M   'P 1'
#
loop_
_entity.id
_entity.type
_entity.pdbx_description
1 polymer ?
#
loop_
_entity_poly.entity_id
_entity_poly.type
_entity_poly.pdbx_seq_one_letter_code
_entity_poly.pdbx_strand_id
1 'polypeptide(L)'
;DLQVTLDAGSCSSRVSFNVPEAHTQGIEFELTRQFTDQLFFSLTGSIIEAEFDSTVVDGDGAVLGGVEDGNRLASVPEESFAIAFTYDLAQPLFSSNSTYFQGSYQYVGDRITQPSDQVAGAGTFTSGLAFGGANRRRDN
;
A
#
# COMPACT_ATOMS: atom_id res chain seq x y z
N ASP A 1 18.04 3.17 -12.70
CA ASP A 1 18.77 2.79 -11.49
C ASP A 1 18.00 3.30 -10.28
N LEU A 2 17.36 2.38 -9.56
CA LEU A 2 16.61 2.66 -8.34
C LEU A 2 17.60 2.78 -7.18
N GLN A 3 17.40 3.68 -6.22
CA GLN A 3 18.21 3.71 -5.00
C GLN A 3 17.42 3.16 -3.82
N VAL A 4 17.98 2.13 -3.18
CA VAL A 4 17.41 1.53 -1.98
C VAL A 4 18.30 1.85 -0.79
N THR A 5 17.68 2.22 0.33
CA THR A 5 18.39 2.49 1.57
C THR A 5 18.20 1.32 2.52
N LEU A 6 19.32 0.73 2.95
CA LEU A 6 19.34 -0.47 3.79
C LEU A 6 20.00 -0.17 5.14
N ASP A 7 19.53 -0.84 6.18
CA ASP A 7 20.08 -0.70 7.53
C ASP A 7 21.41 -1.46 7.63
N ALA A 8 22.46 -0.78 8.08
CA ALA A 8 23.80 -1.36 8.21
C ALA A 8 24.04 -2.07 9.57
N GLY A 9 22.98 -2.62 10.17
CA GLY A 9 23.04 -3.58 11.28
C GLY A 9 23.20 -3.05 12.70
N SER A 10 23.97 -1.99 12.98
CA SER A 10 24.32 -1.70 14.40
C SER A 10 24.45 -0.24 14.86
N CYS A 11 24.32 0.78 14.00
CA CYS A 11 24.60 2.17 14.40
C CYS A 11 23.54 3.21 14.00
N SER A 12 22.29 2.82 13.72
CA SER A 12 21.32 3.71 13.03
C SER A 12 21.91 4.28 11.71
N SER A 13 22.87 3.58 11.14
CA SER A 13 23.51 3.90 9.87
C SER A 13 22.70 3.30 8.74
N ARG A 14 22.49 4.11 7.71
CA ARG A 14 21.78 3.76 6.49
C ARG A 14 22.73 3.94 5.32
N VAL A 15 22.80 2.94 4.46
CA VAL A 15 23.62 2.96 3.24
C VAL A 15 22.68 2.85 2.05
N SER A 16 22.89 3.72 1.06
CA SER A 16 22.14 3.69 -0.18
C SER A 16 22.89 2.86 -1.22
N PHE A 17 22.18 1.94 -1.84
CA PHE A 17 22.68 1.09 -2.92
C PHE A 17 21.88 1.37 -4.18
N ASN A 18 22.57 1.36 -5.31
CA ASN A 18 21.91 1.35 -6.62
C ASN A 18 21.45 -0.07 -6.92
N VAL A 19 20.21 -0.18 -7.35
CA VAL A 19 19.60 -1.41 -7.83
C VAL A 19 19.43 -1.30 -9.34
N PRO A 20 20.20 -2.10 -10.12
CA PRO A 20 20.30 -1.97 -11.56
C PRO A 20 18.93 -1.91 -12.26
N GLU A 21 18.05 -2.84 -11.89
CA GLU A 21 16.75 -3.04 -12.50
C GLU A 21 15.68 -3.29 -11.43
N ALA A 22 14.54 -2.62 -11.58
CA ALA A 22 13.34 -2.73 -10.78
C ALA A 22 12.18 -2.13 -11.58
N HIS A 23 10.97 -2.64 -11.37
CA HIS A 23 9.79 -2.15 -12.05
C HIS A 23 8.63 -1.90 -11.08
N THR A 24 7.67 -1.13 -11.57
CA THR A 24 6.37 -0.97 -10.93
C THR A 24 5.34 -0.90 -12.04
N GLN A 25 4.40 -1.83 -12.04
CA GLN A 25 3.37 -1.95 -13.05
C GLN A 25 2.04 -2.29 -12.38
N GLY A 26 0.93 -1.97 -13.05
CA GLY A 26 -0.36 -2.25 -12.46
C GLY A 26 -1.50 -1.60 -13.21
N ILE A 27 -2.68 -1.72 -12.62
CA ILE A 27 -3.92 -1.16 -13.12
C ILE A 27 -4.47 -0.22 -12.06
N GLU A 28 -4.84 0.98 -12.50
CA GLU A 28 -5.56 1.96 -11.68
C GLU A 28 -6.91 2.21 -12.33
N PHE A 29 -7.94 2.38 -11.50
CA PHE A 29 -9.27 2.71 -11.96
C PHE A 29 -9.93 3.76 -11.07
N GLU A 30 -10.71 4.61 -11.72
CA GLU A 30 -11.53 5.61 -11.07
C GLU A 30 -12.90 5.66 -11.75
N LEU A 31 -13.94 5.64 -10.94
CA LEU A 31 -15.32 5.81 -11.35
C LEU A 31 -15.97 6.83 -10.42
N THR A 32 -16.43 7.92 -10.99
CA THR A 32 -17.23 8.91 -10.28
C THR A 32 -18.51 9.14 -11.07
N ARG A 33 -19.68 8.97 -10.44
CA ARG A 33 -20.96 9.03 -11.14
C ARG A 33 -22.12 9.48 -10.25
N GLN A 34 -22.97 10.32 -10.82
CA GLN A 34 -24.33 10.53 -10.36
C GLN A 34 -25.22 9.40 -10.90
N PHE A 35 -25.64 8.47 -10.03
CA PHE A 35 -26.43 7.30 -10.44
C PHE A 35 -27.93 7.63 -10.54
N THR A 36 -28.42 8.49 -9.65
CA THR A 36 -29.78 9.05 -9.66
C THR A 36 -29.69 10.52 -9.27
N ASP A 37 -30.76 11.31 -9.35
CA ASP A 37 -30.74 12.69 -8.85
C ASP A 37 -30.45 12.80 -7.34
N GLN A 38 -30.52 11.69 -6.60
CA GLN A 38 -30.27 11.61 -5.16
C GLN A 38 -28.94 10.95 -4.80
N LEU A 39 -28.41 10.04 -5.62
CA LEU A 39 -27.23 9.25 -5.30
C LEU A 39 -26.02 9.66 -6.13
N PHE A 40 -25.03 10.22 -5.46
CA PHE A 40 -23.67 10.38 -5.97
C PHE A 40 -22.77 9.28 -5.41
N PHE A 41 -21.90 8.73 -6.24
CA PHE A 41 -21.02 7.65 -5.89
C PHE A 41 -19.63 7.84 -6.51
N SER A 42 -18.59 7.49 -5.75
CA SER A 42 -17.23 7.37 -6.24
C SER A 42 -16.60 6.05 -5.79
N LEU A 43 -15.78 5.50 -6.67
CA LEU A 43 -14.98 4.32 -6.45
C LEU A 43 -13.62 4.54 -7.11
N THR A 44 -12.56 4.36 -6.35
CA THR A 44 -11.18 4.40 -6.84
C THR A 44 -10.45 3.15 -6.37
N GLY A 45 -9.45 2.72 -7.13
CA GLY A 45 -8.57 1.68 -6.68
C GLY A 45 -7.36 1.47 -7.58
N SER A 46 -6.40 0.74 -7.04
CA SER A 46 -5.17 0.33 -7.71
C SER A 46 -4.83 -1.10 -7.32
N ILE A 47 -4.34 -1.85 -8.31
CA ILE A 47 -3.67 -3.13 -8.12
C ILE A 47 -2.31 -2.97 -8.79
N ILE A 48 -1.24 -2.94 -7.98
CA ILE A 48 0.11 -2.66 -8.41
C ILE A 48 1.06 -3.76 -7.94
N GLU A 49 1.96 -4.14 -8.83
CA GLU A 49 3.08 -5.04 -8.62
C GLU A 49 4.35 -4.18 -8.71
N ALA A 50 5.17 -4.25 -7.67
CA ALA A 50 6.39 -3.44 -7.57
C ALA A 50 7.50 -4.32 -7.02
N GLU A 51 8.46 -4.67 -7.86
CA GLU A 51 9.49 -5.65 -7.55
C GLU A 51 10.89 -5.18 -8.02
N PHE A 52 11.91 -5.79 -7.41
CA PHE A 52 13.26 -5.74 -7.96
C PHE A 52 13.37 -6.71 -9.13
N ASP A 53 14.03 -6.29 -10.21
CA ASP A 53 14.36 -7.14 -11.36
C ASP A 53 15.84 -7.56 -11.36
N SER A 54 16.54 -7.28 -10.25
CA SER A 54 17.95 -7.58 -10.09
C SER A 54 18.34 -7.78 -8.63
N THR A 55 19.22 -8.75 -8.39
CA THR A 55 19.76 -9.04 -7.07
C THR A 55 21.01 -8.22 -6.81
N VAL A 56 21.06 -7.56 -5.65
CA VAL A 56 22.27 -6.90 -5.14
C VAL A 56 22.93 -7.80 -4.10
N VAL A 57 24.22 -8.09 -4.29
CA VAL A 57 25.01 -8.94 -3.39
C VAL A 57 26.17 -8.17 -2.76
N ASP A 58 26.62 -8.62 -1.59
CA ASP A 58 27.82 -8.11 -0.93
C ASP A 58 29.12 -8.75 -1.49
N GLY A 59 30.25 -8.41 -0.88
CA GLY A 59 31.57 -8.92 -1.29
C GLY A 59 31.76 -10.43 -1.09
N ASP A 60 30.93 -11.06 -0.26
CA ASP A 60 30.93 -12.50 0.01
C ASP A 60 29.87 -13.25 -0.82
N GLY A 61 29.08 -12.52 -1.62
CA GLY A 61 28.05 -13.06 -2.51
C GLY A 61 26.68 -13.26 -1.84
N ALA A 62 26.47 -12.76 -0.61
CA ALA A 62 25.19 -12.83 0.06
C ALA A 62 24.25 -11.72 -0.41
N VAL A 63 22.94 -12.02 -0.49
CA VAL A 63 21.89 -11.05 -0.86
C VAL A 63 21.85 -9.91 0.15
N LEU A 64 21.94 -8.68 -0.34
CA LEU A 64 22.11 -7.50 0.49
C LEU A 64 20.74 -6.96 0.90
N GLY A 65 20.39 -7.14 2.19
CA GLY A 65 19.23 -6.50 2.80
C GLY A 65 17.88 -6.83 2.15
N GLY A 66 17.75 -8.00 1.51
CA GLY A 66 16.54 -8.46 0.82
C GLY A 66 16.32 -7.86 -0.57
N VAL A 67 17.33 -7.19 -1.15
CA VAL A 67 17.30 -6.73 -2.55
C VAL A 67 17.63 -7.91 -3.45
N GLU A 68 16.61 -8.69 -3.76
CA GLU A 68 16.66 -9.89 -4.58
C GLU A 68 15.66 -9.76 -5.71
N ASP A 69 16.01 -10.27 -6.89
CA ASP A 69 15.09 -10.39 -8.02
C ASP A 69 13.78 -11.07 -7.61
N GLY A 70 12.64 -10.43 -7.93
CA GLY A 70 11.29 -10.85 -7.55
C GLY A 70 10.83 -10.41 -6.16
N ASN A 71 11.68 -9.83 -5.32
CA ASN A 71 11.25 -9.30 -4.02
C ASN A 71 10.51 -7.96 -4.19
N ARG A 72 9.44 -7.77 -3.40
CA ARG A 72 8.62 -6.56 -3.39
C ARG A 72 9.42 -5.34 -2.97
N LEU A 73 9.09 -4.18 -3.57
CA LEU A 73 9.59 -2.88 -3.15
C LEU A 73 8.94 -2.46 -1.82
N ALA A 74 9.74 -1.80 -0.98
CA ALA A 74 9.26 -1.33 0.31
C ALA A 74 8.25 -0.18 0.20
N SER A 75 7.32 -0.14 1.14
CA SER A 75 6.27 0.89 1.28
C SER A 75 5.22 0.95 0.16
N VAL A 76 5.21 0.00 -0.76
CA VAL A 76 4.23 -0.08 -1.85
C VAL A 76 3.13 -1.09 -1.49
N PRO A 77 1.87 -0.66 -1.25
CA PRO A 77 0.76 -1.59 -1.07
C PRO A 77 0.32 -2.12 -2.44
N GLU A 78 0.17 -3.44 -2.58
CA GLU A 78 -0.22 -4.03 -3.86
C GLU A 78 -1.67 -3.72 -4.21
N GLU A 79 -2.53 -3.62 -3.21
CA GLU A 79 -3.95 -3.35 -3.39
C GLU A 79 -4.35 -2.12 -2.58
N SER A 80 -5.05 -1.18 -3.22
CA SER A 80 -5.71 -0.09 -2.53
C SER A 80 -7.04 0.24 -3.19
N PHE A 81 -8.08 0.52 -2.40
CA PHE A 81 -9.34 0.99 -2.95
C PHE A 81 -10.10 1.86 -1.96
N ALA A 82 -10.89 2.79 -2.48
CA ALA A 82 -11.77 3.63 -1.72
C ALA A 82 -13.13 3.74 -2.40
N ILE A 83 -14.17 3.74 -1.59
CA ILE A 83 -15.55 3.90 -2.03
C ILE A 83 -16.18 5.00 -1.19
N ALA A 84 -16.92 5.89 -1.83
CA ALA A 84 -17.70 6.90 -1.15
C ALA A 84 -19.04 7.11 -1.86
N PHE A 85 -20.03 7.52 -1.08
CA PHE A 85 -21.32 7.90 -1.61
C PHE A 85 -21.92 9.04 -0.82
N THR A 86 -22.69 9.87 -1.50
CA THR A 86 -23.59 10.85 -0.91
C THR A 86 -24.99 10.56 -1.39
N TYR A 87 -25.94 10.50 -0.47
CA TYR A 87 -27.35 10.31 -0.76
C TYR A 87 -28.16 11.49 -0.23
N ASP A 88 -28.70 12.30 -1.14
CA ASP A 88 -29.60 13.41 -0.83
C ASP A 88 -31.04 12.90 -0.68
N LEU A 89 -31.66 13.20 0.46
CA LEU A 89 -33.06 12.88 0.68
C LEU A 89 -33.93 13.75 -0.22
N ALA A 90 -34.77 13.11 -1.04
CA ALA A 90 -35.74 13.80 -1.90
C ALA A 90 -36.72 14.68 -1.11
N GLN A 91 -36.97 14.36 0.17
CA GLN A 91 -37.75 15.18 1.09
C GLN A 91 -36.86 15.53 2.29
N PRO A 92 -36.48 16.81 2.46
CA PRO A 92 -35.69 17.25 3.60
C PRO A 92 -36.40 16.97 4.93
N LEU A 93 -35.62 16.64 5.95
CA LEU A 93 -36.13 16.39 7.30
C LEU A 93 -36.05 17.67 8.15
N PHE A 94 -36.85 17.73 9.22
CA PHE A 94 -36.77 18.79 10.24
C PHE A 94 -36.90 20.22 9.70
N SER A 95 -37.70 20.42 8.64
CA SER A 95 -37.86 21.72 7.97
C SER A 95 -36.54 22.30 7.44
N SER A 96 -35.55 21.45 7.13
CA SER A 96 -34.29 21.89 6.52
C SER A 96 -34.45 22.15 5.01
N ASN A 97 -33.50 22.88 4.42
CA ASN A 97 -33.46 23.10 2.98
C ASN A 97 -32.96 21.86 2.21
N SER A 98 -32.09 21.06 2.82
CA SER A 98 -31.64 19.77 2.32
C SER A 98 -31.25 18.86 3.47
N THR A 99 -31.30 17.55 3.25
CA THR A 99 -30.80 16.55 4.19
C THR A 99 -30.10 15.47 3.37
N TYR A 100 -28.91 15.07 3.79
CA TYR A 100 -28.13 14.06 3.08
C TYR A 100 -27.43 13.11 4.04
N PHE A 101 -27.09 11.95 3.53
CA PHE A 101 -26.21 10.99 4.19
C PHE A 101 -24.94 10.83 3.37
N GLN A 102 -23.80 10.71 4.04
CA GLN A 102 -22.55 10.39 3.40
C GLN A 102 -21.93 9.19 4.09
N GLY A 103 -21.36 8.28 3.30
CA GLY A 103 -20.58 7.17 3.78
C GLY A 103 -19.33 7.00 2.92
N SER A 104 -18.25 6.55 3.55
CA SER A 104 -17.03 6.18 2.85
C SER A 104 -16.34 5.00 3.53
N TYR A 105 -15.61 4.24 2.73
CA TYR A 105 -14.77 3.15 3.18
C TYR A 105 -13.48 3.15 2.37
N GLN A 106 -12.37 2.86 3.04
CA GLN A 106 -11.04 2.80 2.45
C GLN A 106 -10.34 1.52 2.90
N TYR A 107 -9.65 0.90 1.97
CA TYR A 107 -8.79 -0.25 2.18
C TYR A 107 -7.43 0.01 1.56
N VAL A 108 -6.39 -0.35 2.30
CA VAL A 108 -5.00 -0.33 1.86
C VAL A 108 -4.39 -1.63 2.33
N GLY A 109 -3.80 -2.39 1.41
CA GLY A 109 -3.09 -3.63 1.69
C GLY A 109 -1.87 -3.43 2.59
N ASP A 110 -1.21 -4.53 2.91
CA ASP A 110 0.02 -4.49 3.68
C ASP A 110 1.15 -3.76 2.93
N ARG A 111 2.14 -3.33 3.71
CA ARG A 111 3.36 -2.70 3.22
C ARG A 111 4.51 -3.22 4.05
N ILE A 112 5.56 -3.66 3.38
CA ILE A 112 6.83 -3.92 4.03
C ILE A 112 7.59 -2.62 4.26
N THR A 113 8.38 -2.52 5.34
CA THR A 113 9.08 -1.27 5.69
C THR A 113 10.48 -1.19 5.06
N GLN A 114 11.08 -2.34 4.76
CA GLN A 114 12.37 -2.49 4.10
C GLN A 114 12.34 -3.82 3.30
N PRO A 115 13.18 -4.00 2.26
CA PRO A 115 13.14 -5.21 1.44
C PRO A 115 13.36 -6.53 2.20
N SER A 116 14.21 -6.54 3.23
CA SER A 116 14.49 -7.75 4.04
C SER A 116 13.29 -8.27 4.83
N ASP A 117 12.19 -7.53 4.86
CA ASP A 117 11.01 -7.82 5.67
C ASP A 117 10.14 -8.95 5.14
N GLN A 118 10.34 -9.32 3.89
CA GLN A 118 9.64 -10.44 3.23
C GLN A 118 10.50 -11.71 3.20
N VAL A 119 11.73 -11.64 3.72
CA VAL A 119 12.68 -12.75 3.70
C VAL A 119 12.53 -13.58 4.97
N ALA A 120 12.77 -14.89 4.85
CA ALA A 120 12.70 -15.84 5.96
C ALA A 120 13.47 -15.33 7.20
N GLY A 121 12.82 -15.35 8.36
CA GLY A 121 13.39 -14.86 9.62
C GLY A 121 13.09 -13.40 9.97
N ALA A 122 12.37 -12.66 9.11
CA ALA A 122 11.98 -11.26 9.37
C ALA A 122 10.97 -11.08 10.53
N GLY A 123 10.22 -12.14 10.88
CA GLY A 123 9.24 -12.17 11.97
C GLY A 123 7.90 -11.48 11.66
N THR A 124 6.81 -11.97 12.26
CA THR A 124 5.46 -11.40 12.08
C THR A 124 5.06 -10.54 13.28
N PHE A 125 4.65 -9.29 13.04
CA PHE A 125 4.27 -8.34 14.09
C PHE A 125 2.82 -7.88 13.92
N THR A 126 1.91 -8.44 14.72
CA THR A 126 0.49 -8.05 14.70
C THR A 126 0.22 -7.00 15.77
N SER A 127 -0.48 -5.91 15.43
CA SER A 127 -0.78 -4.86 16.39
C SER A 127 -1.87 -5.23 17.39
N GLY A 128 -2.73 -6.21 17.07
CA GLY A 128 -3.83 -6.65 17.93
C GLY A 128 -4.95 -5.62 18.13
N LEU A 129 -4.98 -4.55 17.33
CA LEU A 129 -5.96 -3.49 17.44
C LEU A 129 -7.27 -3.83 16.72
N ALA A 130 -8.38 -3.28 17.24
CA ALA A 130 -9.68 -3.38 16.58
C ALA A 130 -9.60 -2.85 15.14
N PHE A 131 -10.34 -3.49 14.22
CA PHE A 131 -10.36 -3.18 12.78
C PHE A 131 -9.01 -3.38 12.05
N GLY A 132 -8.09 -4.14 12.64
CA GLY A 132 -6.83 -4.49 11.99
C GLY A 132 -5.83 -3.35 11.86
N GLY A 133 -5.94 -2.31 12.71
CA GLY A 133 -5.03 -1.16 12.71
C GLY A 133 -3.55 -1.58 12.73
N ALA A 134 -2.73 -0.90 11.93
CA ALA A 134 -1.28 -1.12 11.76
C ALA A 134 -0.81 -2.59 11.84
N ASN A 135 -1.59 -3.54 11.30
CA ASN A 135 -1.16 -4.92 11.21
C ASN A 135 -0.07 -5.02 10.14
N ARG A 136 1.16 -5.35 10.55
CA ARG A 136 2.25 -5.61 9.61
C ARG A 136 2.26 -7.09 9.29
N ARG A 137 1.93 -7.42 8.05
CA ARG A 137 2.31 -8.71 7.47
C ARG A 137 3.70 -8.53 6.87
N ARG A 138 4.61 -9.38 7.30
CA ARG A 138 5.96 -9.56 6.78
C ARG A 138 5.95 -11.03 6.37
N ASP A 139 5.73 -11.27 5.09
CA ASP A 139 5.47 -12.61 4.58
C ASP A 139 6.69 -13.52 4.80
N ASN A 140 6.42 -14.81 5.04
CA ASN A 140 7.35 -15.79 5.58
C ASN A 140 7.53 -16.98 4.64
#